data_AF-A0A419AAY7-F1
#
_entry.id   AF-A0A419AAY7-F1
#
_cell.length_a   1.000
_cell.length_b   1.000
_cell.length_c   1.000
_cell.angle_alpha   90.00
_cell.angle_beta   90.00
_cell.angle_gamma   90.00
#
_symmetry.space_group_name_H-M   'P 1'
#
loop_
_entity.id
_entity.type
_entity.pdbx_description
1 polymer ?
#
loop_
_entity_poly.entity_id
_entity_poly.type
_entity_poly.pdbx_seq_one_letter_code
_entity_poly.pdbx_strand_id
1 'polypeptide(L)' 'MSLARNLISDDEWAFFEGFMRAVRNPNGRKPSNHPLVMDG' A
#
# COMPACT_ATOMS: atom_id res chain seq x y z
N MET A 1 -5.12 13.33 9.53
CA MET A 1 -4.73 13.09 8.13
C MET A 1 -3.26 12.76 8.10
N SER A 2 -2.89 11.56 7.61
CA SER A 2 -1.49 11.10 7.54
C SER A 2 -0.74 11.86 6.45
N LEU A 3 0.54 12.19 6.68
CA LEU A 3 1.41 12.90 5.74
C LEU A 3 1.40 12.28 4.32
N ALA A 4 1.31 10.96 4.23
CA ALA A 4 1.24 10.23 2.96
C ALA A 4 -0.01 10.55 2.12
N ARG A 5 -1.14 10.92 2.74
CA ARG A 5 -2.37 11.26 2.02
C ARG A 5 -2.26 12.61 1.31
N ASN A 6 -1.45 13.52 1.84
CA ASN A 6 -1.28 14.87 1.29
C ASN A 6 -0.26 14.94 0.14
N LEU A 7 0.47 13.83 -0.11
CA LEU A 7 1.52 13.73 -1.12
C LEU A 7 1.03 13.04 -2.40
N ILE A 8 -0.16 12.45 -2.38
CA ILE A 8 -0.73 11.64 -3.44
C ILE A 8 -1.98 12.36 -3.97
N SER A 9 -2.11 12.44 -5.30
CA SER A 9 -3.30 13.02 -5.92
C SER A 9 -4.54 12.15 -5.64
N ASP A 10 -5.75 12.72 -5.71
CA ASP A 10 -6.96 11.95 -5.41
C ASP A 10 -7.16 10.75 -6.35
N ASP A 11 -6.78 10.91 -7.62
CA ASP A 11 -6.84 9.85 -8.63
C ASP A 11 -5.85 8.72 -8.33
N GLU A 12 -4.62 9.08 -7.97
CA GLU A 12 -3.59 8.12 -7.57
C GLU A 12 -3.98 7.42 -6.26
N TRP A 13 -4.62 8.15 -5.34
CA TRP A 13 -5.13 7.55 -4.11
C TRP A 13 -6.25 6.54 -4.39
N ALA A 14 -7.20 6.86 -5.27
CA ALA A 14 -8.31 5.99 -5.62
C ALA A 14 -7.82 4.65 -6.20
N PHE A 15 -6.71 4.67 -6.95
CA PHE A 15 -6.03 3.48 -7.44
C PHE A 15 -5.44 2.63 -6.30
N PHE A 16 -4.72 3.23 -5.35
CA PHE A 16 -4.03 2.50 -4.27
C PHE A 16 -4.94 2.10 -3.09
N GLU A 17 -6.11 2.71 -2.94
CA GLU A 17 -6.99 2.47 -1.80
C GLU A 17 -7.39 0.99 -1.67
N GLY A 18 -7.69 0.31 -2.77
CA GLY A 18 -8.04 -1.11 -2.78
C GLY A 18 -6.91 -1.99 -2.25
N PHE A 19 -5.66 -1.72 -2.66
CA PHE A 19 -4.47 -2.46 -2.21
C PHE A 19 -4.22 -2.26 -0.71
N MET A 20 -4.29 -1.01 -0.25
CA MET A 20 -4.08 -0.67 1.15
C MET A 20 -5.13 -1.30 2.08
N ARG A 21 -6.39 -1.35 1.64
CA ARG A 21 -7.47 -2.03 2.38
C ARG A 21 -7.27 -3.55 2.42
N ALA A 22 -6.84 -4.16 1.31
CA ALA A 22 -6.56 -5.59 1.24
C ALA A 22 -5.39 -6.01 2.15
N VAL A 23 -4.34 -5.18 2.22
CA VAL A 23 -3.17 -5.40 3.09
C VAL A 23 -3.50 -5.19 4.57
N ARG A 24 -4.38 -4.23 4.90
CA ARG A 24 -4.76 -3.90 6.29
C ARG A 24 -5.83 -4.81 6.91
N ASN A 25 -6.19 -5.91 6.26
CA ASN A 25 -7.10 -6.90 6.85
C ASN A 25 -6.53 -7.34 8.22
N PRO A 26 -7.31 -7.41 9.33
CA PRO A 26 -6.79 -7.79 10.65
C PRO A 26 -6.12 -9.18 10.68
N ASN A 27 -6.48 -10.04 9.72
CA ASN A 27 -5.87 -11.35 9.45
C ASN A 27 -4.95 -11.35 8.20
N GLY A 28 -4.45 -10.19 7.79
CA GLY A 28 -3.61 -10.02 6.61
C GLY A 28 -2.31 -10.83 6.72
N ARG A 29 -1.80 -11.29 5.58
CA ARG A 29 -0.50 -11.97 5.50
C ARG A 29 0.57 -11.08 6.14
N LYS A 30 1.38 -11.64 7.04
CA LYS A 30 2.57 -10.94 7.55
C LYS A 30 3.38 -10.39 6.37
N PRO A 31 3.98 -9.19 6.48
CA PRO A 31 4.84 -8.62 5.45
C PRO A 31 6.20 -9.36 5.38
N SER A 32 6.18 -10.70 5.40
CA SER A 32 7.36 -11.53 5.14
C SER A 32 7.57 -11.76 3.64
N ASN A 33 6.57 -11.44 2.82
CA ASN A 33 6.63 -11.57 1.37
C ASN A 33 6.76 -10.16 0.74
N HIS A 34 7.76 -9.39 1.16
CA HIS A 34 8.19 -8.25 0.35
C HIS A 34 8.65 -8.80 -1.02
N PRO A 35 8.32 -8.13 -2.15
CA PRO A 35 8.83 -8.54 -3.45
C PRO A 35 10.35 -8.59 -3.41
N LEU A 36 10.95 -9.69 -3.88
CA LEU A 36 12.35 -9.72 -4.24
C LEU A 36 12.60 -8.56 -5.21
N VAL A 37 13.27 -7.52 -4.73
CA VAL A 37 13.90 -6.53 -5.59
C VAL A 37 14.89 -7.31 -6.44
N MET A 38 14.70 -7.30 -7.76
CA MET A 38 15.76 -7.73 -8.66
C MET A 38 16.92 -6.78 -8.41
N ASP A 39 17.97 -7.27 -7.75
CA ASP A 39 19.26 -6.58 -7.73
C ASP A 39 19.64 -6.29 -9.18
N GLY A 40 19.89 -5.01 -9.46
CA GLY A 40 20.36 -4.55 -10.77
C GLY A 40 21.77 -5.05 -11.07
#